data_AF-A0A1H5Y207-F1
#
_entry.id   AF-A0A1H5Y207-F1
#
_cell.length_a   1.000
_cell.length_b   1.000
_cell.length_c   1.000
_cell.angle_alpha   90.00
_cell.angle_beta   90.00
_cell.angle_gamma   90.00
#
_symmetry.space_group_name_H-M   'P 1'
#
loop_
_entity.id
_entity.type
_entity.pdbx_description
1 polymer ?
#
loop_
_entity_poly.entity_id
_entity_poly.type
_entity_poly.pdbx_seq_one_letter_code
_entity_poly.pdbx_strand_id
1 'polypeptide(L)'
;MENLSQKEIDYSNAKNRVQQLKKFYSSLAIFIVVLAFFSFRKYYLSGEIAFFDTNNFSFIFWIWGLVLAIKAVKIFYLNNDWERRMMDKELKQKENGNF
;
A
#
# COMPACT_ATOMS: atom_id res chain seq x y z
N MET A 1 29.65 19.45 6.51
CA MET A 1 29.54 17.98 6.73
C MET A 1 28.07 17.58 6.95
N GLU A 2 27.28 18.35 7.71
CA GLU A 2 25.83 18.13 7.91
C GLU A 2 25.01 18.06 6.61
N ASN A 3 25.37 18.89 5.62
CA ASN A 3 24.73 18.95 4.31
C ASN A 3 24.90 17.68 3.45
N LEU A 4 25.95 16.89 3.68
CA LEU A 4 26.16 15.60 3.00
C LEU A 4 25.29 14.51 3.65
N SER A 5 25.29 14.47 4.98
CA SER A 5 24.44 13.54 5.76
C SER A 5 22.95 13.73 5.47
N GLN A 6 22.49 14.98 5.39
CA GLN A 6 21.09 15.28 5.06
C GLN A 6 20.70 14.77 3.66
N LYS A 7 21.56 14.98 2.66
CA LYS A 7 21.32 14.52 1.28
C LYS A 7 21.28 12.99 1.19
N GLU A 8 22.11 12.28 1.96
CA GLU A 8 22.10 10.82 2.03
C GLU A 8 20.84 10.27 2.69
N ILE A 9 20.36 10.92 3.76
CA ILE A 9 19.09 10.58 4.43
C ILE A 9 17.92 10.78 3.46
N ASP A 10 17.86 11.92 2.78
CA ASP A 10 16.79 12.24 1.82
C ASP A 10 16.79 11.25 0.64
N TYR A 11 17.98 10.90 0.14
CA TYR A 11 18.13 9.91 -0.93
C TYR A 11 17.68 8.50 -0.47
N SER A 12 18.08 8.08 0.73
CA SER A 12 17.65 6.81 1.32
C SER A 12 16.13 6.74 1.46
N ASN A 13 15.52 7.83 1.94
CA ASN A 13 14.07 7.96 2.07
C ASN A 13 13.35 7.86 0.72
N ALA A 14 13.85 8.57 -0.29
CA ALA A 14 13.31 8.52 -1.64
C ALA A 14 13.42 7.11 -2.24
N LYS A 15 14.58 6.44 -2.08
CA LYS A 15 14.82 5.08 -2.55
C LYS A 15 13.86 4.08 -1.89
N ASN A 16 13.68 4.17 -0.57
CA ASN A 16 12.76 3.32 0.17
C ASN A 16 11.31 3.51 -0.31
N ARG A 17 10.90 4.75 -0.59
CA ARG A 17 9.57 5.05 -1.13
C ARG A 17 9.34 4.42 -2.51
N VAL A 18 10.30 4.55 -3.42
CA VAL A 18 10.23 3.91 -4.75
C VAL A 18 10.14 2.39 -4.62
N GLN A 19 10.90 1.79 -3.71
CA GLN A 19 10.86 0.35 -3.48
C GLN A 19 9.50 -0.11 -2.94
N GLN A 20 8.89 0.65 -2.02
CA GLN A 20 7.54 0.36 -1.52
C GLN A 20 6.48 0.51 -2.62
N LEU A 21 6.54 1.56 -3.44
CA LEU A 21 5.68 1.73 -4.62
C LEU A 21 5.80 0.53 -5.55
N LYS A 22 7.02 0.12 -5.90
CA LYS A 22 7.25 -1.01 -6.81
C LYS A 22 6.61 -2.30 -6.29
N LYS A 23 6.73 -2.57 -4.98
CA LYS A 23 6.09 -3.73 -4.35
C LYS A 23 4.57 -3.64 -4.40
N PHE A 24 4.01 -2.45 -4.13
CA PHE A 24 2.57 -2.21 -4.20
C PHE A 24 2.03 -2.41 -5.62
N TYR A 25 2.64 -1.79 -6.64
CA TYR A 25 2.23 -1.94 -8.03
C TYR A 25 2.33 -3.38 -8.52
N SER A 26 3.35 -4.13 -8.09
CA SER A 26 3.43 -5.57 -8.39
C SER A 26 2.22 -6.32 -7.81
N SER A 27 1.87 -6.08 -6.54
CA SER A 27 0.70 -6.72 -5.93
C SER A 27 -0.63 -6.30 -6.57
N LEU A 28 -0.75 -5.03 -6.98
CA LEU A 28 -1.93 -4.52 -7.67
C LEU A 28 -2.07 -5.09 -9.09
N ALA A 29 -0.96 -5.22 -9.81
CA ALA A 29 -0.95 -5.84 -11.14
C ALA A 29 -1.41 -7.30 -11.07
N ILE A 30 -0.89 -8.07 -10.10
CA ILE A 30 -1.34 -9.45 -9.88
C ILE A 30 -2.84 -9.50 -9.57
N PHE A 31 -3.32 -8.60 -8.70
CA PHE A 31 -4.75 -8.51 -8.37
C PHE A 31 -5.61 -8.27 -9.61
N ILE A 32 -5.24 -7.32 -10.47
CA ILE A 32 -5.94 -7.01 -11.72
C ILE A 32 -5.92 -8.21 -12.68
N VAL A 33 -4.77 -8.87 -12.84
CA VAL A 33 -4.64 -10.07 -13.70
C VAL A 33 -5.54 -11.19 -13.21
N VAL A 34 -5.56 -11.44 -11.90
CA VAL A 34 -6.42 -12.46 -11.30
C VAL A 34 -7.90 -12.11 -11.51
N LEU A 35 -8.31 -10.88 -11.23
CA LEU A 35 -9.69 -10.42 -11.50
C LEU A 35 -10.09 -10.58 -12.97
N ALA A 36 -9.20 -10.22 -13.89
CA ALA A 36 -9.45 -10.37 -15.33
C ALA A 36 -9.58 -11.84 -15.72
N PHE A 37 -8.73 -12.73 -15.21
CA PHE A 37 -8.79 -14.16 -15.47
C PHE A 37 -10.11 -14.77 -14.96
N PHE A 38 -10.54 -14.42 -13.75
CA PHE A 38 -11.81 -14.88 -13.20
C PHE A 38 -13.01 -14.37 -13.97
N SER A 39 -13.01 -13.10 -14.35
CA SER A 39 -14.08 -12.51 -15.17
C SER A 39 -14.16 -13.18 -16.54
N PHE A 40 -13.02 -13.39 -17.20
CA PHE A 40 -12.96 -14.06 -18.50
C PHE A 40 -13.46 -15.52 -18.42
N ARG A 41 -13.01 -16.26 -17.40
CA ARG A 41 -13.47 -17.65 -17.17
C ARG A 41 -14.99 -17.69 -16.98
N LYS A 42 -15.55 -16.78 -16.18
CA LYS A 42 -16.99 -16.71 -15.94
C LYS A 42 -17.75 -16.37 -17.23
N TYR A 43 -17.28 -15.37 -17.97
CA TYR A 43 -17.84 -15.00 -19.27
C TYR A 43 -17.87 -16.17 -20.26
N TYR A 44 -16.81 -16.99 -20.32
CA TYR A 44 -16.78 -18.16 -21.19
C TYR A 44 -17.79 -19.25 -20.77
N LEU A 45 -18.07 -19.40 -19.48
CA LEU A 45 -18.98 -20.42 -18.94
C LEU A 45 -20.45 -20.01 -18.96
N SER A 46 -20.77 -18.75 -18.67
CA SER A 46 -22.16 -18.27 -18.51
C SER A 46 -22.58 -17.20 -19.51
N GLY A 47 -21.67 -16.70 -20.35
CA GLY A 47 -21.95 -15.59 -21.28
C GLY A 47 -22.11 -14.21 -20.62
N GLU A 48 -22.03 -14.15 -19.29
CA GLU A 48 -22.26 -12.94 -18.51
C GLU A 48 -20.95 -12.40 -17.93
N ILE A 49 -20.74 -11.09 -18.12
CA ILE A 49 -19.65 -10.36 -17.48
C ILE A 49 -20.12 -9.93 -16.09
N ALA A 50 -19.86 -10.76 -15.09
CA ALA A 50 -20.21 -10.48 -13.71
C ALA A 50 -18.95 -10.48 -12.85
N PHE A 51 -18.35 -9.29 -12.70
CA PHE A 51 -17.16 -9.06 -11.88
C PHE A 51 -17.45 -9.20 -10.37
N PHE A 52 -18.69 -8.98 -9.94
CA PHE A 52 -19.08 -8.86 -8.53
C PHE A 52 -20.36 -9.63 -8.22
N ASP A 53 -20.42 -10.88 -8.64
CA ASP A 53 -21.57 -11.72 -8.33
C ASP A 53 -21.64 -11.99 -6.82
N THR A 54 -22.82 -11.92 -6.21
CA THR A 54 -23.04 -11.95 -4.75
C THR A 54 -22.73 -13.29 -4.07
N ASN A 55 -22.17 -14.25 -4.81
CA ASN A 55 -21.72 -15.52 -4.27
C ASN A 55 -20.41 -15.35 -3.47
N ASN A 56 -20.08 -16.32 -2.62
CA ASN A 56 -18.93 -16.28 -1.68
C ASN A 56 -17.57 -15.87 -2.31
N PHE A 57 -17.43 -16.05 -3.63
CA PHE A 57 -16.24 -15.71 -4.39
C PHE A 57 -16.00 -14.19 -4.53
N SER A 58 -17.02 -13.34 -4.41
CA SER A 58 -16.86 -11.88 -4.48
C SER A 58 -16.29 -11.31 -3.18
N PHE A 59 -16.65 -11.88 -2.03
CA PHE A 59 -16.21 -11.37 -0.73
C PHE A 59 -14.69 -11.42 -0.53
N ILE A 60 -14.02 -12.45 -1.05
CA ILE A 60 -12.56 -12.54 -0.94
C ILE A 60 -11.85 -11.45 -1.76
N PHE A 61 -12.39 -11.09 -2.93
CA PHE A 61 -11.86 -9.97 -3.72
C PHE A 61 -12.12 -8.62 -3.06
N TRP A 62 -13.26 -8.46 -2.37
CA TRP A 62 -13.54 -7.27 -1.57
C TRP A 62 -12.53 -7.09 -0.43
N ILE A 63 -12.28 -8.14 0.36
CA ILE A 63 -11.26 -8.08 1.43
C ILE A 63 -9.88 -7.81 0.84
N TRP A 64 -9.51 -8.50 -0.23
CA TRP A 64 -8.18 -8.36 -0.80
C TRP A 64 -7.99 -6.97 -1.44
N GLY A 65 -9.01 -6.45 -2.10
CA GLY A 65 -9.09 -5.07 -2.58
C GLY A 65 -9.01 -4.04 -1.45
N LEU A 66 -9.69 -4.28 -0.32
CA LEU A 66 -9.62 -3.41 0.85
C LEU A 66 -8.21 -3.35 1.44
N VAL A 67 -7.53 -4.49 1.54
CA VAL A 67 -6.12 -4.54 1.98
C VAL A 67 -5.21 -3.74 1.05
N LEU A 68 -5.43 -3.81 -0.27
CA LEU A 68 -4.70 -3.01 -1.24
C LEU A 68 -5.03 -1.52 -1.10
N ALA A 69 -6.30 -1.15 -0.88
CA ALA A 69 -6.72 0.23 -0.67
C ALA A 69 -6.07 0.82 0.59
N ILE A 70 -6.02 0.09 1.70
CA ILE A 70 -5.33 0.52 2.93
C ILE A 70 -3.83 0.73 2.64
N LYS A 71 -3.19 -0.20 1.93
CA LYS A 71 -1.79 -0.04 1.51
C LYS A 71 -1.57 1.19 0.63
N ALA A 72 -2.49 1.46 -0.29
CA ALA A 72 -2.44 2.64 -1.14
C ALA A 72 -2.55 3.93 -0.31
N VAL A 73 -3.53 4.03 0.59
CA VAL A 73 -3.68 5.17 1.50
C VAL A 73 -2.41 5.37 2.33
N LYS A 74 -1.81 4.29 2.84
CA LYS A 74 -0.54 4.39 3.55
C LYS A 74 0.57 4.98 2.67
N ILE A 75 0.73 4.49 1.45
CA ILE A 75 1.82 4.91 0.55
C ILE A 75 1.64 6.34 0.03
N PHE A 76 0.40 6.74 -0.28
CA PHE A 76 0.10 8.04 -0.89
C PHE A 76 -0.16 9.14 0.15
N TYR A 77 -0.81 8.81 1.26
CA TYR A 77 -1.28 9.79 2.25
C TYR A 77 -0.40 9.85 3.50
N LEU A 78 0.06 8.70 4.02
CA LEU A 78 1.00 8.64 5.14
C LEU A 78 2.44 8.74 4.60
N ASN A 79 2.83 9.94 4.15
CA ASN A 79 4.19 10.22 3.70
C ASN A 79 5.22 10.08 4.84
N ASN A 80 6.49 9.87 4.49
CA ASN A 80 7.60 9.78 5.44
C ASN A 80 7.66 10.94 6.44
N ASP A 81 7.21 12.14 6.07
CA ASP A 81 7.16 13.29 6.98
C ASP A 81 6.16 13.10 8.12
N TRP A 82 5.04 12.43 7.88
CA TRP A 82 4.10 12.10 8.95
C TRP A 82 4.71 11.05 9.89
N GLU A 83 5.32 9.99 9.35
CA GLU A 83 5.98 8.96 10.17
C GLU A 83 7.15 9.56 10.99
N ARG A 84 8.00 10.41 10.38
CA ARG A 84 9.08 11.14 11.08
C ARG A 84 8.53 12.02 12.19
N ARG A 85 7.51 12.83 11.90
CA ARG A 85 6.89 13.70 12.92
C ARG A 85 6.30 12.92 14.07
N MET A 86 5.72 11.75 13.81
CA MET A 86 5.14 10.92 14.87
C MET A 86 6.23 10.26 15.71
N MET A 87 7.29 9.72 15.08
CA MET A 87 8.46 9.21 15.80
C MET A 87 9.12 10.28 16.68
N ASP A 88 9.35 11.48 16.14
CA ASP A 88 9.94 12.59 16.90
C ASP A 88 9.05 13.00 18.09
N LYS A 89 7.72 12.97 17.93
CA LYS A 89 6.77 13.22 19.02
C LYS A 89 6.84 12.16 20.11
N GLU A 90 6.93 10.89 19.74
CA GLU A 90 7.05 9.77 20.69
C GLU A 90 8.39 9.79 21.42
N LEU A 91 9.49 10.05 20.71
CA LEU A 91 10.82 10.17 21.31
C LEU A 91 10.89 11.34 22.31
N LYS A 92 10.38 12.51 21.94
CA LYS A 92 10.31 13.67 22.85
C LYS A 92 9.42 13.42 24.06
N GLN A 93 8.31 12.68 23.89
CA GLN A 93 7.46 12.29 25.02
C GLN A 93 8.17 11.33 25.97
N LYS A 94 8.99 10.41 25.45
CA LYS A 94 9.80 9.51 26.27
C LYS A 94 10.94 10.24 26.99
N GLU A 95 11.57 11.23 26.37
CA GLU A 95 12.61 12.06 27.00
C GLU A 95 12.03 13.01 28.07
N ASN A 96 10.84 13.57 27.83
CA ASN A 96 10.16 14.47 28.77
C ASN A 96 9.31 13.74 29.82
N GLY A 97 9.13 12.43 29.69
CA GLY A 97 8.35 11.55 30.56
C GLY A 97 9.16 10.93 31.71
N ASN A 98 10.23 11.59 32.16
CA ASN A 98 10.92 11.24 33.41
C ASN A 98 10.06 11.73 34.60
N PHE A 99 9.24 10.83 35.14
CA PHE A 99 8.87 10.80 36.56
C PHE A 99 9.70 9.75 37.27
#